data_AF-R0K1A2-F1
#
_entry.id   AF-R0K1A2-F1
#
_cell.length_a   1.000
_cell.length_b   1.000
_cell.length_c   1.000
_cell.angle_alpha   90.00
_cell.angle_beta   90.00
_cell.angle_gamma   90.00
#
_symmetry.space_group_name_H-M   'P 1'
#
loop_
_entity.id
_entity.type
_entity.pdbx_description
1 polymer ?
#
loop_
_entity_poly.entity_id
_entity_poly.type
_entity_poly.pdbx_seq_one_letter_code
_entity_poly.pdbx_strand_id
1 'polypeptide(L)'
;MKVCYTLFVLGFANLSLASPAPPISENPSSVLFKRNFGNCNGCGKCNLSNTFIGNCHDAVNKFQSGYNYNSHQRFTVGECYADWYCNGAYPTKDGADIKNVFNVGIYQKAGCQACGEWWLEDGSNCHGTIQAKGC
;
A
#
# COMPACT_ATOMS: atom_id res chain seq x y z
N MET A 1 -40.28 -59.39 -4.32
CA MET A 1 -39.80 -58.31 -3.44
C MET A 1 -38.30 -58.16 -3.69
N LYS A 2 -37.88 -56.99 -4.20
CA LYS A 2 -36.51 -56.67 -4.62
C LYS A 2 -35.92 -55.74 -3.56
N VAL A 3 -34.78 -56.12 -2.98
CA VAL A 3 -33.94 -55.22 -2.17
C VAL A 3 -32.53 -55.33 -2.75
N CYS A 4 -32.12 -54.31 -3.50
CA CYS A 4 -30.74 -54.11 -3.94
C CYS A 4 -30.23 -52.82 -3.29
N TYR A 5 -29.14 -52.96 -2.56
CA TYR A 5 -28.35 -51.89 -1.97
C TYR A 5 -27.78 -50.97 -3.05
N THR A 6 -27.71 -49.67 -2.79
CA THR A 6 -26.93 -48.73 -3.62
C THR A 6 -26.12 -47.81 -2.72
N LEU A 7 -24.80 -47.83 -2.97
CA LEU A 7 -23.75 -47.11 -2.26
C LEU A 7 -23.79 -45.59 -2.49
N PHE A 8 -23.58 -44.87 -1.38
CA PHE A 8 -22.64 -43.76 -1.15
C PHE A 8 -21.94 -43.08 -2.35
N VAL A 9 -22.22 -41.79 -2.56
CA VAL A 9 -21.20 -40.75 -2.86
C VAL A 9 -21.69 -39.40 -2.30
N LEU A 10 -21.16 -38.99 -1.14
CA LEU A 10 -21.28 -37.62 -0.64
C LEU A 10 -20.13 -36.79 -1.26
N GLY A 11 -20.44 -36.03 -2.29
CA GLY A 11 -19.51 -35.06 -2.87
C GLY A 11 -19.46 -33.80 -1.99
N PHE A 12 -18.37 -33.64 -1.22
CA PHE A 12 -18.07 -32.38 -0.55
C PHE A 12 -17.53 -31.38 -1.58
N ALA A 13 -18.38 -30.48 -2.05
CA ALA A 13 -17.95 -29.29 -2.76
C ALA A 13 -17.31 -28.33 -1.74
N ASN A 14 -15.98 -28.27 -1.73
CA ASN A 14 -15.25 -27.18 -1.05
C ASN A 14 -15.48 -25.89 -1.85
N LEU A 15 -16.51 -25.12 -1.49
CA LEU A 15 -16.56 -23.70 -1.85
C LEU A 15 -15.51 -22.98 -1.00
N SER A 16 -14.35 -22.72 -1.59
CA SER A 16 -13.42 -21.74 -1.06
C SER A 16 -14.10 -20.38 -1.12
N LEU A 17 -14.58 -19.87 0.02
CA LEU A 17 -14.96 -18.47 0.16
C LEU A 17 -13.69 -17.63 -0.04
N ALA A 18 -13.43 -17.21 -1.28
CA ALA A 18 -12.59 -16.05 -1.52
C ALA A 18 -13.32 -14.85 -0.94
N SER A 19 -12.95 -14.43 0.27
CA SER A 19 -13.47 -13.21 0.86
C SER A 19 -13.06 -12.05 -0.05
N PRO A 20 -14.00 -11.25 -0.60
CA PRO A 20 -13.62 -10.05 -1.33
C PRO A 20 -12.86 -9.15 -0.37
N ALA A 21 -11.67 -8.70 -0.79
CA ALA A 21 -10.93 -7.68 -0.06
C ALA A 21 -11.88 -6.50 0.26
N PRO A 22 -11.84 -5.95 1.48
CA PRO A 22 -12.75 -4.87 1.84
C PRO A 22 -12.59 -3.73 0.83
N PRO A 23 -13.68 -3.15 0.33
CA PRO A 23 -13.58 -1.97 -0.51
C PRO A 23 -12.89 -0.88 0.30
N ILE A 24 -11.75 -0.41 -0.20
CA ILE A 24 -11.08 0.77 0.34
C ILE A 24 -12.09 1.89 0.20
N SER A 25 -12.61 2.37 1.32
CA SER A 25 -13.54 3.51 1.35
C SER A 25 -12.80 4.71 0.76
N GLU A 26 -13.15 5.05 -0.47
CA GLU A 26 -12.62 6.22 -1.16
C GLU A 26 -13.18 7.46 -0.46
N ASN A 27 -12.46 7.98 0.53
CA ASN A 27 -12.78 9.29 1.09
C ASN A 27 -12.46 10.33 0.00
N PRO A 28 -13.46 11.05 -0.55
CA PRO A 28 -13.22 12.05 -1.60
C PRO A 28 -12.43 13.27 -1.10
N SER A 29 -12.25 13.40 0.22
CA SER A 29 -11.34 14.39 0.84
C SER A 29 -9.88 13.90 0.91
N SER A 30 -9.63 12.63 0.57
CA SER A 30 -8.30 12.04 0.58
C SER A 30 -7.42 12.76 -0.43
N VAL A 31 -6.20 13.10 0.00
CA VAL A 31 -5.14 13.72 -0.80
C VAL A 31 -4.83 12.99 -2.12
N LEU A 32 -5.32 11.76 -2.28
CA LEU A 32 -5.22 10.92 -3.47
C LEU A 32 -5.98 11.38 -4.71
N PHE A 33 -7.05 12.16 -4.55
CA PHE A 33 -7.99 12.47 -5.63
C PHE A 33 -7.58 13.69 -6.46
N LYS A 34 -6.74 14.56 -5.90
CA LYS A 34 -6.10 15.60 -6.68
C LYS A 34 -5.06 14.91 -7.58
N ARG A 35 -5.03 15.26 -8.87
CA ARG A 35 -4.17 14.61 -9.86
C ARG A 35 -2.72 14.61 -9.39
N ASN A 36 -2.03 13.52 -9.64
CA ASN A 36 -0.72 13.24 -9.09
C ASN A 36 0.10 12.49 -10.15
N PHE A 37 1.38 12.81 -10.22
CA PHE A 37 2.36 12.02 -10.96
C PHE A 37 3.07 11.07 -10.00
N GLY A 38 3.45 9.91 -10.52
CA GLY A 38 4.28 8.96 -9.79
C GLY A 38 5.04 8.08 -10.75
N ASN A 39 6.09 7.45 -10.24
CA ASN A 39 6.93 6.55 -11.00
C ASN A 39 7.54 5.48 -10.08
N CYS A 40 8.13 4.46 -10.68
CA CYS A 40 8.81 3.38 -9.95
C CYS A 40 10.32 3.61 -9.87
N ASN A 41 10.74 4.89 -9.83
CA ASN A 41 12.15 5.19 -9.72
C ASN A 41 12.65 4.74 -8.36
N GLY A 42 13.77 4.03 -8.41
CA GLY A 42 14.50 3.63 -7.23
C GLY A 42 15.89 3.18 -7.58
N CYS A 43 16.77 3.10 -6.59
CA CYS A 43 18.10 2.57 -6.84
C CYS A 43 18.04 1.08 -7.23
N GLY A 44 19.12 0.52 -7.77
CA GLY A 44 19.14 -0.87 -8.28
C GLY A 44 18.72 -1.92 -7.23
N LYS A 45 18.74 -1.55 -5.95
CA LYS A 45 18.24 -2.36 -4.83
C LYS A 45 16.71 -2.50 -4.76
N CYS A 46 15.97 -1.79 -5.58
CA CYS A 46 14.50 -1.82 -5.59
C CYS A 46 13.90 -3.05 -6.29
N ASN A 47 14.74 -3.88 -6.93
CA ASN A 47 14.36 -5.14 -7.58
C ASN A 47 14.89 -6.40 -6.86
N LEU A 48 15.19 -6.32 -5.56
CA LEU A 48 16.05 -7.32 -4.92
C LEU A 48 15.39 -8.62 -4.46
N SER A 49 14.10 -8.67 -4.13
CA SER A 49 13.39 -9.92 -3.73
C SER A 49 11.95 -9.66 -3.27
N ASN A 50 11.14 -10.73 -3.20
CA ASN A 50 9.84 -10.71 -2.49
C ASN A 50 9.97 -10.30 -1.01
N THR A 51 11.09 -10.63 -0.36
CA THR A 51 11.37 -10.20 1.03
C THR A 51 11.57 -8.68 1.11
N PHE A 52 12.28 -8.10 0.15
CA PHE A 52 12.43 -6.64 0.09
C PHE A 52 11.09 -5.94 -0.15
N ILE A 53 10.28 -6.46 -1.07
CA ILE A 53 8.91 -6.00 -1.31
C ILE A 53 8.09 -6.02 -0.01
N GLY A 54 8.10 -7.15 0.71
CA GLY A 54 7.42 -7.27 2.00
C GLY A 54 7.86 -6.23 3.03
N ASN A 55 9.17 -6.01 3.16
CA ASN A 55 9.72 -4.98 4.05
C ASN A 55 9.24 -3.57 3.69
N CYS A 56 9.09 -3.26 2.39
CA CYS A 56 8.57 -1.97 1.95
C CYS A 56 7.10 -1.78 2.35
N HIS A 57 6.27 -2.80 2.14
CA HIS A 57 4.87 -2.77 2.59
C HIS A 57 4.78 -2.63 4.12
N ASP A 58 5.64 -3.33 4.87
CA ASP A 58 5.70 -3.22 6.33
C ASP A 58 6.11 -1.83 6.81
N ALA A 59 7.04 -1.17 6.10
CA ALA A 59 7.42 0.21 6.39
C ALA A 59 6.24 1.18 6.19
N VAL A 60 5.47 1.03 5.11
CA VAL A 60 4.22 1.80 4.88
C VAL A 60 3.21 1.53 5.99
N ASN A 61 3.08 0.28 6.45
CA ASN A 61 2.14 -0.10 7.50
C ASN A 61 2.47 0.47 8.89
N LYS A 62 3.64 1.08 9.09
CA LYS A 62 3.97 1.82 10.32
C LYS A 62 3.18 3.12 10.46
N PHE A 63 2.65 3.66 9.37
CA PHE A 63 1.69 4.77 9.43
C PHE A 63 0.32 4.26 9.92
N GLN A 64 -0.10 4.71 11.09
CA GLN A 64 -1.32 4.25 11.75
C GLN A 64 -2.48 5.22 11.50
N SER A 65 -3.66 4.68 11.16
CA SER A 65 -4.88 5.48 11.06
C SER A 65 -5.25 6.04 12.43
N GLY A 66 -5.72 7.28 12.49
CA GLY A 66 -6.04 7.98 13.73
C GLY A 66 -4.84 8.65 14.41
N TYR A 67 -3.63 8.50 13.87
CA TYR A 67 -2.43 9.19 14.33
C TYR A 67 -2.03 10.27 13.34
N ASN A 68 -1.79 11.47 13.86
CA ASN A 68 -1.29 12.59 13.07
C ASN A 68 0.24 12.61 13.07
N TYR A 69 0.83 12.58 11.88
CA TYR A 69 2.27 12.66 11.67
C TYR A 69 2.64 14.04 11.17
N ASN A 70 3.83 14.51 11.57
CA ASN A 70 4.37 15.78 11.11
C ASN A 70 4.64 15.76 9.61
N SER A 71 4.89 16.95 9.06
CA SER A 71 5.16 17.16 7.65
C SER A 71 6.41 16.44 7.11
N HIS A 72 7.24 15.82 7.95
CA HIS A 72 8.27 14.90 7.52
C HIS A 72 8.33 13.71 8.49
N GLN A 73 8.10 12.51 7.99
CA GLN A 73 8.15 11.28 8.77
C GLN A 73 8.69 10.13 7.91
N ARG A 74 9.69 9.44 8.44
CA ARG A 74 10.26 8.24 7.84
C ARG A 74 10.04 7.03 8.72
N PHE A 75 9.67 5.92 8.11
CA PHE A 75 9.71 4.60 8.71
C PHE A 75 10.59 3.66 7.92
N THR A 76 11.13 2.68 8.61
CA THR A 76 12.18 1.81 8.05
C THR A 76 12.00 0.41 8.58
N VAL A 77 12.01 -0.56 7.67
CA VAL A 77 11.91 -1.99 7.97
C VAL A 77 12.89 -2.72 7.08
N GLY A 78 13.79 -3.51 7.68
CA GLY A 78 14.88 -4.16 6.95
C GLY A 78 15.71 -3.16 6.15
N GLU A 79 15.87 -3.44 4.85
CA GLU A 79 16.58 -2.60 3.89
C GLU A 79 15.67 -1.58 3.18
N CYS A 80 14.38 -1.46 3.54
CA CYS A 80 13.45 -0.53 2.90
C CYS A 80 13.04 0.60 3.83
N TYR A 81 12.77 1.78 3.28
CA TYR A 81 12.16 2.88 4.00
C TYR A 81 10.99 3.50 3.22
N ALA A 82 9.96 3.88 3.96
CA ALA A 82 8.84 4.68 3.48
C ALA A 82 8.95 6.08 4.09
N ASP A 83 9.02 7.09 3.24
CA ASP A 83 9.23 8.48 3.62
C ASP A 83 8.05 9.33 3.19
N TRP A 84 7.46 10.06 4.13
CA TRP A 84 6.42 11.05 3.87
C TRP A 84 7.02 12.43 4.08
N TYR A 85 6.92 13.30 3.09
CA TYR A 85 7.35 14.68 3.19
C TYR A 85 6.27 15.62 2.66
N CYS A 86 6.10 16.77 3.29
CA CYS A 86 5.27 17.86 2.83
C CYS A 86 5.84 19.23 3.20
N ASN A 87 5.87 20.16 2.25
CA ASN A 87 6.41 21.50 2.48
C ASN A 87 5.36 22.44 3.12
N GLY A 88 5.01 22.17 4.38
CA GLY A 88 4.25 23.09 5.24
C GLY A 88 2.76 23.29 4.90
N ALA A 89 2.30 22.90 3.71
CA ALA A 89 0.88 22.98 3.34
C ALA A 89 -0.01 22.12 4.25
N TYR A 90 0.54 21.03 4.77
CA TYR A 90 -0.06 20.23 5.84
C TYR A 90 0.94 20.04 6.97
N PRO A 91 0.81 20.78 8.09
CA PRO A 91 1.74 20.66 9.21
C PRO A 91 1.67 19.27 9.85
N THR A 92 0.47 18.68 9.86
CA THR A 92 0.26 17.28 10.23
C THR A 92 -0.75 16.58 9.31
N LYS A 93 -0.63 15.26 9.16
CA LYS A 93 -1.59 14.42 8.44
C LYS A 93 -1.86 13.10 9.12
N ASP A 94 -3.10 12.62 8.97
CA ASP A 94 -3.51 11.32 9.46
C ASP A 94 -2.76 10.20 8.72
N GLY A 95 -2.35 9.16 9.45
CA GLY A 95 -1.65 8.04 8.85
C GLY A 95 -2.46 7.26 7.82
N ALA A 96 -3.79 7.31 7.82
CA ALA A 96 -4.60 6.73 6.75
C ALA A 96 -4.42 7.50 5.43
N ASP A 97 -4.41 8.83 5.47
CA ASP A 97 -4.15 9.67 4.30
C ASP A 97 -2.73 9.46 3.77
N ILE A 98 -1.75 9.35 4.68
CA ILE A 98 -0.35 9.08 4.31
C ILE A 98 -0.22 7.68 3.69
N LYS A 99 -0.81 6.64 4.30
CA LYS A 99 -0.82 5.28 3.71
C LYS A 99 -1.44 5.24 2.34
N ASN A 100 -2.49 6.02 2.16
CA ASN A 100 -3.19 6.14 0.90
C ASN A 100 -2.22 6.59 -0.20
N VAL A 101 -1.39 7.61 0.04
CA VAL A 101 -0.33 8.08 -0.89
C VAL A 101 0.55 6.93 -1.38
N PHE A 102 0.97 6.03 -0.48
CA PHE A 102 1.78 4.87 -0.86
C PHE A 102 0.95 3.78 -1.56
N ASN A 103 -0.13 3.32 -0.94
CA ASN A 103 -0.88 2.16 -1.40
C ASN A 103 -1.65 2.42 -2.69
N VAL A 104 -2.30 3.57 -2.80
CA VAL A 104 -3.07 3.93 -3.99
C VAL A 104 -2.19 4.66 -4.98
N GLY A 105 -1.32 5.56 -4.53
CA GLY A 105 -0.43 6.30 -5.42
C GLY A 105 0.65 5.41 -6.03
N ILE A 106 1.61 4.98 -5.21
CA ILE A 106 2.79 4.25 -5.68
C ILE A 106 2.43 2.84 -6.16
N TYR A 107 1.74 2.04 -5.34
CA TYR A 107 1.52 0.63 -5.67
C TYR A 107 0.42 0.44 -6.73
N GLN A 108 -0.73 1.09 -6.55
CA GLN A 108 -1.86 0.88 -7.47
C GLN A 108 -1.78 1.73 -8.75
N LYS A 109 -1.61 3.06 -8.64
CA LYS A 109 -1.66 3.96 -9.80
C LYS A 109 -0.36 3.98 -10.59
N ALA A 110 0.80 4.07 -9.93
CA ALA A 110 2.10 4.00 -10.61
C ALA A 110 2.52 2.55 -10.95
N GLY A 111 1.88 1.55 -10.34
CA GLY A 111 2.10 0.13 -10.65
C GLY A 111 3.41 -0.43 -10.09
N CYS A 112 3.97 0.22 -9.06
CA CYS A 112 5.27 -0.16 -8.51
C CYS A 112 5.14 -1.32 -7.53
N GLN A 113 6.10 -2.24 -7.55
CA GLN A 113 6.07 -3.40 -6.66
C GLN A 113 6.80 -3.18 -5.33
N ALA A 114 7.85 -2.36 -5.29
CA ALA A 114 8.66 -2.19 -4.08
C ALA A 114 8.98 -0.71 -3.81
N CYS A 115 9.65 -0.07 -4.76
CA CYS A 115 10.06 1.32 -4.70
C CYS A 115 9.31 2.16 -5.70
N GLY A 116 9.22 3.45 -5.41
CA GLY A 116 8.61 4.42 -6.28
C GLY A 116 8.34 5.70 -5.51
N GLU A 117 7.76 6.65 -6.20
CA GLU A 117 7.52 7.98 -5.66
C GLU A 117 6.17 8.47 -6.16
N TRP A 118 5.50 9.26 -5.32
CA TRP A 118 4.19 9.82 -5.62
C TRP A 118 4.09 11.24 -5.09
N TRP A 119 3.80 12.19 -5.97
CA TRP A 119 3.70 13.61 -5.64
C TRP A 119 2.27 14.11 -5.68
N LEU A 120 1.94 14.99 -4.75
CA LEU A 120 0.67 15.70 -4.71
C LEU A 120 0.72 16.98 -5.56
N GLU A 121 -0.01 17.05 -6.68
CA GLU A 121 -0.08 18.26 -7.53
C GLU A 121 -1.22 19.20 -7.11
N ASP A 122 -1.26 19.56 -5.83
CA ASP A 122 -2.26 20.50 -5.30
C ASP A 122 -1.65 21.75 -4.67
N GLY A 123 -0.39 22.04 -5.03
CA GLY A 123 0.39 23.13 -4.48
C GLY A 123 0.98 22.84 -3.10
N SER A 124 0.69 21.67 -2.50
CA SER A 124 1.20 21.31 -1.18
C SER A 124 2.66 20.87 -1.16
N ASN A 125 3.19 20.48 -2.32
CA ASN A 125 4.50 19.83 -2.46
C ASN A 125 4.68 18.62 -1.53
N CYS A 126 3.59 17.94 -1.16
CA CYS A 126 3.74 16.68 -0.44
C CYS A 126 4.06 15.53 -1.39
N HIS A 127 4.83 14.58 -0.90
CA HIS A 127 5.13 13.36 -1.63
C HIS A 127 5.43 12.20 -0.67
N GLY A 128 5.18 10.99 -1.17
CA GLY A 128 5.61 9.75 -0.56
C GLY A 128 6.73 9.11 -1.37
N THR A 129 7.77 8.64 -0.71
CA THR A 129 8.91 7.95 -1.32
C THR A 129 9.15 6.57 -0.71
N ILE A 130 9.14 5.59 -1.62
CA ILE A 130 9.54 4.19 -1.64
C ILE A 130 11.00 3.87 -1.95
N GLN A 131 11.92 3.61 -1.01
CA GLN A 131 13.32 3.32 -1.40
C GLN A 131 14.05 2.28 -0.55
N ALA A 132 15.11 1.74 -1.13
CA ALA A 132 16.08 0.93 -0.42
C ALA A 132 17.08 1.79 0.37
N LYS A 133 17.64 1.23 1.46
CA LYS A 133 18.75 1.83 2.20
C LYS A 133 20.04 1.80 1.41
N GLY A 134 20.81 2.88 1.54
CA GLY A 134 22.11 3.00 0.88
C GLY A 134 22.00 2.95 -0.63
N CYS A 135 20.90 3.48 -1.16
CA CYS A 135 21.02 4.37 -2.31
C CYS A 135 21.84 5.61 -1.85
#